data_AF-A0A7J7D5N7-F1
#
_entry.id   AF-A0A7J7D5N7-F1
#
_cell.length_a   1.000
_cell.length_b   1.000
_cell.length_c   1.000
_cell.angle_alpha   90.00
_cell.angle_beta   90.00
_cell.angle_gamma   90.00
#
_symmetry.space_group_name_H-M   'P 1'
#
loop_
_entity.id
_entity.type
_entity.pdbx_description
1 polymer ?
#
loop_
_entity_poly.entity_id
_entity_poly.type
_entity_poly.pdbx_seq_one_letter_code
_entity_poly.pdbx_strand_id
1 'polypeptide(L)'
;MEVKKARGVGLILQYSEAMGKKDFQVDAHLLPTIVLSASDVTNVLEYINSVENPKATVKKVSTVIHNRPAPSVCGFSSRGPNIIDPYILKLHV
;
A
#
# COMPACT_ATOMS: atom_id res chain seq x y z
N MET A 1 7.40 -17.31 1.22
CA MET A 1 7.64 -16.30 2.28
C MET A 1 9.13 -16.25 2.58
N GLU A 2 9.88 -15.58 1.70
CA GLU A 2 11.34 -15.57 1.76
C GLU A 2 11.88 -14.83 2.99
N VAL A 3 11.23 -13.76 3.42
CA VAL A 3 11.66 -13.01 4.62
C VAL A 3 11.51 -13.83 5.90
N LYS A 4 10.42 -14.62 6.03
CA LYS A 4 10.27 -15.54 7.17
C LYS A 4 11.31 -16.65 7.14
N LYS A 5 11.63 -17.19 5.94
CA LYS A 5 12.71 -18.19 5.77
C LYS A 5 14.07 -17.61 6.13
N ALA A 6 14.32 -16.35 5.79
CA ALA A 6 15.51 -15.59 6.15
C ALA A 6 15.54 -15.13 7.63
N ARG A 7 14.57 -15.56 8.46
CA ARG A 7 14.43 -15.18 9.87
C ARG A 7 14.25 -13.67 10.09
N GLY A 8 13.75 -12.96 9.09
CA GLY A 8 13.38 -11.55 9.20
C GLY A 8 12.17 -11.36 10.12
N VAL A 9 12.19 -10.29 10.90
CA VAL A 9 11.17 -9.97 11.92
C VAL A 9 10.01 -9.11 11.40
N GLY A 10 10.14 -8.55 10.19
CA GLY A 10 9.16 -7.65 9.61
C GLY A 10 9.46 -7.32 8.15
N LEU A 11 8.57 -6.53 7.54
CA LEU A 11 8.60 -6.15 6.13
C LEU A 11 8.37 -4.64 5.98
N ILE A 12 9.16 -3.99 5.12
CA ILE A 12 8.89 -2.64 4.63
C ILE A 12 8.67 -2.78 3.13
N LEU A 13 7.49 -2.41 2.67
CA LEU A 13 7.09 -2.51 1.26
C LEU A 13 6.97 -1.12 0.67
N GLN A 14 7.55 -0.92 -0.51
CA GLN A 14 7.32 0.28 -1.30
C GLN A 14 6.02 0.11 -2.09
N TYR A 15 5.11 1.06 -1.92
CA TYR A 15 3.98 1.20 -2.81
C TYR A 15 4.42 1.89 -4.11
N SER A 16 4.07 1.29 -5.24
CA SER A 16 4.33 1.86 -6.57
C SER A 16 3.05 2.43 -7.16
N GLU A 17 3.09 3.71 -7.50
CA GLU A 17 1.98 4.43 -8.14
C GLU A 17 1.83 4.09 -9.63
N ALA A 18 2.61 3.15 -10.18
CA ALA A 18 2.70 2.84 -11.60
C ALA A 18 1.36 2.48 -12.28
N MET A 19 0.28 2.27 -11.52
CA MET A 19 -1.06 2.02 -12.04
C MET A 19 -2.07 3.16 -11.82
N GLY A 20 -1.64 4.37 -11.44
CA GLY A 20 -2.54 5.49 -11.15
C GLY A 20 -3.48 5.24 -9.95
N LYS A 21 -3.12 4.25 -9.11
CA LYS A 21 -3.87 3.87 -7.91
C LYS A 21 -3.40 4.78 -6.77
N LYS A 22 -4.28 5.66 -6.29
CA LYS A 22 -4.00 6.59 -5.19
C LYS A 22 -4.17 5.96 -3.80
N ASP A 23 -4.82 4.81 -3.73
CA ASP A 23 -5.17 4.18 -2.46
C ASP A 23 -4.17 3.07 -2.12
N PHE A 24 -3.65 3.09 -0.88
CA PHE A 24 -2.87 1.98 -0.35
C PHE A 24 -3.77 0.73 -0.30
N GLN A 25 -3.39 -0.29 -1.07
CA GLN A 25 -4.00 -1.60 -0.92
C GLN A 25 -3.48 -2.21 0.39
N VAL A 26 -4.40 -2.50 1.32
CA VAL A 26 -4.08 -3.14 2.60
C VAL A 26 -4.21 -4.63 2.43
N ASP A 27 -3.08 -5.30 2.25
CA ASP A 27 -3.02 -6.76 2.23
C ASP A 27 -2.67 -7.32 3.62
N ALA A 28 -3.22 -8.50 3.93
CA ALA A 28 -2.89 -9.18 5.18
C ALA A 28 -1.51 -9.83 5.08
N HIS A 29 -0.61 -9.48 6.01
CA HIS A 29 0.73 -10.05 6.10
C HIS A 29 0.90 -10.82 7.41
N LEU A 30 1.65 -11.93 7.35
CA LEU A 30 1.93 -12.76 8.53
C LEU A 30 2.96 -12.12 9.48
N LEU A 31 3.82 -11.26 8.96
CA LEU A 31 4.82 -10.52 9.73
C LEU A 31 4.38 -9.06 9.87
N PRO A 32 4.81 -8.35 10.92
CA PRO A 32 4.65 -6.90 11.02
C PRO A 32 5.14 -6.23 9.73
N THR A 33 4.22 -5.58 9.02
CA THR A 33 4.48 -5.01 7.70
C THR A 33 3.99 -3.57 7.66
N ILE A 34 4.81 -2.69 7.10
CA ILE A 34 4.45 -1.32 6.77
C ILE A 34 4.62 -1.10 5.28
N VAL A 35 3.64 -0.42 4.68
CA VAL A 35 3.68 -0.01 3.29
C VAL A 35 3.94 1.49 3.25
N LEU A 36 4.95 1.90 2.49
CA LEU A 36 5.43 3.28 2.41
C LEU A 36 5.30 3.82 0.99
N SER A 37 5.15 5.15 0.86
CA SER A 37 5.25 5.82 -0.44
C SER A 37 6.67 5.76 -0.99
N ALA A 38 6.84 6.01 -2.29
CA ALA A 38 8.17 6.03 -2.90
C ALA A 38 9.11 7.07 -2.24
N SER A 39 8.59 8.24 -1.88
CA SER A 39 9.34 9.28 -1.17
C SER A 39 9.75 8.86 0.24
N ASP A 40 8.86 8.18 0.97
CA ASP A 40 9.17 7.70 2.32
C ASP A 40 10.22 6.59 2.30
N VAL A 41 10.21 5.74 1.27
CA VAL A 41 11.23 4.70 1.09
C VAL A 41 12.60 5.33 0.83
N THR A 42 12.69 6.39 0.02
CA THR A 42 13.95 7.14 -0.15
C THR A 42 14.48 7.65 1.18
N ASN A 43 13.63 8.26 2.00
CA ASN A 43 14.01 8.74 3.33
C ASN A 43 14.52 7.61 4.24
N VAL A 44 13.88 6.44 4.20
CA VAL A 44 14.32 5.25 4.96
C VAL A 44 15.67 4.75 4.45
N LEU A 45 15.90 4.72 3.14
CA LEU A 45 17.18 4.31 2.56
C LEU A 45 18.31 5.28 2.93
N GLU A 46 18.06 6.58 2.91
CA GLU A 46 19.00 7.60 3.39
C GLU A 46 19.31 7.42 4.89
N TYR A 47 18.29 7.14 5.71
CA TYR A 47 18.48 6.84 7.13
C TYR A 47 19.36 5.59 7.36
N ILE A 48 19.12 4.51 6.59
CA ILE A 48 19.93 3.29 6.68
C ILE A 48 21.40 3.56 6.33
N ASN A 49 21.67 4.41 5.34
CA ASN A 49 23.02 4.70 4.87
C ASN A 49 23.79 5.71 5.73
N SER A 50 23.08 6.52 6.53
CA SER A 50 23.68 7.60 7.34
C SER A 50 24.06 7.20 8.76
N VAL A 51 23.57 6.06 9.25
CA VAL A 51 23.78 5.59 10.63
C VAL A 51 24.40 4.20 10.61
N GLU A 52 25.43 3.98 11.43
CA GLU A 52 26.16 2.72 11.49
C GLU A 52 25.30 1.53 11.97
N ASN A 53 24.30 1.78 12.81
CA ASN A 53 23.38 0.76 13.33
C ASN A 53 21.93 1.28 13.34
N PRO A 54 21.26 1.31 12.18
CA PRO A 54 19.91 1.87 12.06
C PRO A 54 18.90 0.99 12.80
N LYS A 55 18.02 1.61 13.57
CA LYS A 55 16.96 0.93 14.33
C LYS A 55 15.63 1.60 14.09
N ALA A 56 14.61 0.80 13.78
CA ALA A 56 13.25 1.28 13.60
C ALA A 56 12.27 0.42 14.42
N THR A 57 11.14 1.01 14.81
CA THR A 57 10.07 0.31 15.52
C THR A 57 8.77 0.50 14.75
N VAL A 58 8.13 -0.61 14.37
CA VAL A 58 6.79 -0.60 13.80
C VAL A 58 5.78 -0.52 14.94
N LYS A 59 5.11 0.62 15.08
CA LYS A 59 4.08 0.83 16.11
C LYS A 59 2.75 0.21 15.69
N LYS A 60 1.88 -0.02 16.68
CA LYS A 60 0.49 -0.42 16.42
C LYS A 60 -0.22 0.65 15.58
N VAL A 61 -0.94 0.22 14.55
CA VAL A 61 -1.66 1.10 13.64
C VAL A 61 -2.80 1.83 14.35
N SER A 62 -3.04 3.08 13.97
CA SER A 62 -4.21 3.86 14.35
C SER A 62 -5.11 4.08 13.13
N THR A 63 -6.43 4.14 13.37
CA THR A 63 -7.40 4.44 12.32
C THR A 63 -7.53 5.95 12.16
N VAL A 64 -7.30 6.45 10.95
CA VAL A 64 -7.53 7.86 10.62
C VAL A 64 -8.93 8.00 10.01
N ILE A 65 -9.78 8.82 10.63
CA ILE A 65 -11.13 9.14 10.14
C ILE A 65 -11.05 10.48 9.39
N HIS A 66 -11.89 10.68 8.38
CA HIS A 66 -11.95 11.90 7.54
C HIS A 66 -10.69 12.17 6.69
N ASN A 67 -10.03 11.11 6.23
CA ASN A 67 -8.93 11.23 5.27
C ASN A 67 -9.41 11.85 3.95
N ARG A 68 -8.56 12.66 3.29
CA ARG A 68 -8.87 13.30 2.00
C ARG A 68 -7.92 12.80 0.92
N PRO A 69 -8.39 12.54 -0.31
CA PRO A 69 -9.77 12.66 -0.79
C PRO A 69 -10.61 11.42 -0.46
N ALA A 70 -11.76 11.59 0.19
CA ALA A 70 -12.75 10.54 0.39
C ALA A 70 -14.17 11.12 0.14
N PRO A 71 -15.09 10.38 -0.52
CA PRO A 71 -14.92 9.03 -1.07
C PRO A 71 -14.11 9.01 -2.38
N SER A 72 -13.33 7.96 -2.59
CA SER A 72 -12.62 7.65 -3.83
C SER A 72 -13.03 6.26 -4.34
N VAL A 73 -13.04 6.06 -5.66
CA VAL A 73 -13.27 4.73 -6.24
C VAL A 73 -12.01 3.88 -6.04
N CYS A 74 -12.12 2.78 -5.29
CA CYS A 74 -11.00 1.90 -5.02
C CYS A 74 -10.37 1.36 -6.31
N GLY A 75 -9.04 1.25 -6.35
CA GLY A 75 -8.30 0.81 -7.53
C GLY A 75 -8.58 -0.60 -8.04
N PHE A 76 -9.21 -1.46 -7.22
CA PHE A 76 -9.63 -2.81 -7.60
C PHE A 76 -11.09 -2.89 -8.08
N SER A 77 -11.85 -1.79 -8.01
CA SER A 77 -13.22 -1.76 -8.51
C SER A 77 -13.22 -2.01 -10.01
N SER A 78 -13.96 -3.02 -10.45
CA SER A 78 -14.21 -3.24 -11.88
C SER A 78 -14.84 -2.00 -12.49
N ARG A 79 -14.41 -1.67 -13.71
CA ARG A 79 -14.94 -0.54 -14.47
C ARG A 79 -15.76 -1.08 -15.62
N GLY A 80 -16.87 -0.41 -15.90
CA GLY A 80 -17.59 -0.61 -17.16
C GLY A 80 -16.75 -0.20 -18.36
N PRO A 81 -17.29 -0.34 -19.59
CA PRO A 81 -18.67 -0.74 -19.89
C PRO A 81 -18.91 -2.26 -19.76
N ASN A 82 -20.18 -2.67 -19.85
CA ASN A 82 -20.53 -4.09 -19.94
C ASN A 82 -19.97 -4.68 -21.24
N ILE A 83 -19.17 -5.74 -21.13
CA ILE A 83 -18.57 -6.43 -22.29
C ILE A 83 -19.59 -7.12 -23.19
N ILE A 84 -20.79 -7.44 -22.69
CA ILE A 84 -21.84 -8.14 -23.45
C ILE A 84 -22.70 -7.16 -24.24
N ASP A 85 -23.10 -6.05 -23.61
CA ASP A 85 -23.91 -5.01 -24.23
C ASP A 85 -23.46 -3.63 -23.76
N PRO A 86 -22.71 -2.88 -24.58
CA PRO A 86 -22.21 -1.55 -24.23
C PRO A 86 -23.31 -0.50 -23.98
N TYR A 87 -24.54 -0.73 -24.45
CA TYR A 87 -25.68 0.18 -24.23
C TYR A 87 -26.31 -0.01 -22.85
N ILE A 88 -26.00 -1.13 -22.17
CA ILE A 88 -26.37 -1.36 -20.78
C ILE A 88 -25.21 -0.92 -19.89
N LEU A 89 -25.40 0.19 -19.18
CA LEU A 89 -24.42 0.73 -18.25
C LEU A 89 -24.17 -0.27 -17.10
N LYS A 90 -22.94 -0.79 -17.00
CA LYS A 90 -22.48 -1.54 -15.82
C LYS A 90 -21.61 -0.65 -14.92
N LEU A 91 -22.29 -0.04 -13.98
CA LEU A 91 -21.93 0.20 -12.58
C LEU A 91 -23.21 0.84 -12.00
N HIS A 92 -24.10 0.05 -11.39
CA HIS A 92 -25.25 0.61 -10.70
C HIS A 92 -24.80 0.96 -9.28
N VAL A 93 -24.97 2.23 -8.90
CA VAL A 93 -24.68 2.76 -7.56
C VAL A 93 -25.87 2.49 -6.65
#